data_AF-D1PSA1-F1
#
_entry.id   AF-D1PSA1-F1
#
_cell.length_a   1.000
_cell.length_b   1.000
_cell.length_c   1.000
_cell.angle_alpha   90.00
_cell.angle_beta   90.00
_cell.angle_gamma   90.00
#
_symmetry.space_group_name_H-M   'P 1'
#
loop_
_entity.id
_entity.type
_entity.pdbx_description
1 polymer ?
#
loop_
_entity_poly.entity_id
_entity_poly.type
_entity_poly.pdbx_seq_one_letter_code
_entity_poly.pdbx_strand_id
1 'polypeptide(L)'
;MRQIFSLAGWNWRLARRAYGILCGVFAVEQLAVLLFIASRSNMLGMGLAACYEEGYQFPVFLAVLLLAGLLAGPAVNDWKRAKCSYTWLTLPVPPAARLAAQVLTAAVLQLGVVALQLVLYLVYFFPVQALDSARALDKLGTAMPAQSLYEQVMLSDSLYWLLPRRPVQFVLLAVTVLASALLLTCVRLHRGWRRAAAVAIGVVCGVCCLLLFQWEKDFALYGAYDALVRNTLLTAAVLVVLVIFSIWWALRAIRRAETA
;
A
#
# COMPACT_ATOMS: atom_id res chain seq x y z
N MET A 1 -20.51 4.23 -15.87
CA MET A 1 -19.63 3.04 -15.89
C MET A 1 -18.64 3.08 -17.07
N ARG A 2 -19.07 2.93 -18.33
CA ARG A 2 -18.17 2.84 -19.50
C ARG A 2 -17.16 4.01 -19.63
N GLN A 3 -17.60 5.24 -19.36
CA GLN A 3 -16.74 6.42 -19.37
C GLN A 3 -15.69 6.43 -18.24
N ILE A 4 -16.02 5.90 -17.05
CA ILE A 4 -15.11 5.79 -15.90
C ILE A 4 -13.97 4.82 -16.22
N PHE A 5 -14.30 3.64 -16.77
CA PHE A 5 -13.29 2.66 -17.17
C PHE A 5 -12.39 3.16 -18.31
N SER A 6 -12.95 3.87 -19.28
CA SER A 6 -12.16 4.49 -20.36
C SER A 6 -11.17 5.52 -19.82
N LEU A 7 -11.60 6.38 -18.90
CA LEU A 7 -10.74 7.36 -18.23
C LEU A 7 -9.66 6.69 -17.37
N ALA A 8 -10.04 5.64 -16.64
CA ALA A 8 -9.09 4.86 -15.85
C ALA A 8 -8.03 4.21 -16.75
N GLY A 9 -8.43 3.65 -17.90
CA GLY A 9 -7.49 3.10 -18.87
C GLY A 9 -6.56 4.15 -19.51
N TRP A 10 -7.01 5.39 -19.64
CA TRP A 10 -6.14 6.50 -20.06
C TRP A 10 -5.10 6.85 -18.99
N ASN A 11 -5.52 7.00 -17.73
CA ASN A 11 -4.63 7.26 -16.60
C ASN A 11 -3.57 6.14 -16.42
N TRP A 12 -3.98 4.87 -16.55
CA TRP A 12 -3.06 3.73 -16.52
C TRP A 12 -1.98 3.82 -17.60
N ARG A 13 -2.35 4.15 -18.85
CA ARG A 13 -1.38 4.26 -19.96
C ARG A 13 -0.31 5.31 -19.71
N LEU A 14 -0.65 6.38 -18.99
CA LEU A 14 0.31 7.40 -18.58
C LEU A 14 1.20 6.92 -17.42
N ALA A 15 0.61 6.23 -16.44
CA ALA A 15 1.32 5.79 -15.23
C ALA A 15 2.20 4.54 -15.43
N ARG A 16 1.90 3.68 -16.42
CA ARG A 16 2.49 2.33 -16.56
C ARG A 16 4.02 2.28 -16.53
N ARG A 17 4.70 3.25 -17.16
CA ARG A 17 6.17 3.24 -17.25
C ARG A 17 6.80 3.54 -15.89
N ALA A 18 6.34 4.61 -15.24
CA ALA A 18 6.82 4.98 -13.92
C ALA A 18 6.46 3.93 -12.87
N TYR A 19 5.27 3.34 -12.98
CA TYR A 19 4.83 2.24 -12.13
C TYR A 19 5.74 1.01 -12.29
N GLY A 20 6.03 0.59 -13.53
CA GLY A 20 6.92 -0.54 -13.79
C GLY A 20 8.33 -0.32 -13.26
N ILE A 21 8.88 0.90 -13.40
CA ILE A 21 10.19 1.26 -12.83
C ILE A 21 10.14 1.18 -11.30
N LEU A 22 9.12 1.74 -10.67
CA LEU A 22 8.95 1.71 -9.22
C LEU A 22 8.87 0.27 -8.69
N CYS A 23 8.08 -0.59 -9.34
CA CYS A 23 7.98 -2.00 -8.97
C CYS A 23 9.30 -2.75 -9.17
N GLY A 24 10.03 -2.49 -10.26
CA GLY A 24 11.32 -3.11 -10.54
C GLY A 24 12.40 -2.70 -9.54
N VAL A 25 12.50 -1.40 -9.22
CA VAL A 25 13.43 -0.88 -8.22
C VAL A 25 13.12 -1.47 -6.85
N PHE A 26 11.85 -1.50 -6.47
CA PHE A 26 11.42 -2.09 -5.20
C PHE A 26 11.78 -3.57 -5.10
N ALA A 27 11.54 -4.35 -6.16
CA ALA A 27 11.93 -5.76 -6.17
C ALA A 27 13.44 -5.93 -5.94
N VAL A 28 14.27 -5.22 -6.71
CA VAL A 28 15.73 -5.33 -6.59
C VAL A 28 16.23 -4.88 -5.22
N GLU A 29 15.69 -3.78 -4.69
CA GLU A 29 16.04 -3.26 -3.36
C GLU A 29 15.70 -4.27 -2.26
N GLN A 30 14.47 -4.78 -2.24
CA GLN A 30 14.03 -5.75 -1.25
C GLN A 30 14.87 -7.02 -1.28
N LEU A 31 15.19 -7.55 -2.47
CA LEU A 31 16.07 -8.72 -2.59
C LEU A 31 17.47 -8.44 -2.04
N ALA A 32 18.05 -7.29 -2.39
CA ALA A 32 19.39 -6.92 -1.95
C ALA A 32 19.46 -6.78 -0.42
N VAL A 33 18.46 -6.16 0.20
CA VAL A 33 18.40 -6.00 1.66
C VAL A 33 18.22 -7.35 2.34
N LEU A 34 17.32 -8.21 1.86
CA LEU A 34 17.11 -9.53 2.44
C LEU A 34 18.37 -10.40 2.39
N LEU A 35 19.07 -10.43 1.25
CA LEU A 35 20.33 -11.18 1.12
C LEU A 35 21.43 -10.59 2.00
N PHE A 36 21.50 -9.27 2.10
CA PHE A 36 22.49 -8.61 2.97
C PHE A 36 22.25 -8.95 4.45
N ILE A 37 21.01 -8.97 4.90
CA ILE A 37 20.65 -9.29 6.29
C ILE A 37 20.87 -10.77 6.58
N ALA A 38 20.44 -11.67 5.69
CA ALA A 38 20.69 -13.10 5.78
C ALA A 38 22.21 -13.43 5.83
N SER A 39 23.05 -12.61 5.20
CA SER A 39 24.51 -12.79 5.27
C SER A 39 25.11 -12.54 6.66
N ARG A 40 24.38 -11.88 7.57
CA ARG A 40 24.88 -11.54 8.92
C ARG A 40 24.87 -12.76 9.83
N SER A 41 25.89 -12.87 10.69
CA SER A 41 26.00 -13.97 11.66
C SER A 41 24.81 -14.05 12.63
N ASN A 42 24.22 -12.92 12.99
CA ASN A 42 23.13 -12.87 13.96
C ASN A 42 21.79 -13.41 13.42
N MET A 43 21.68 -13.61 12.09
CA MET A 43 20.43 -14.00 11.42
C MET A 43 20.42 -15.45 10.95
N LEU A 44 21.49 -16.21 11.23
CA LEU A 44 21.63 -17.59 10.77
C LEU A 44 20.49 -18.46 11.29
N GLY A 45 19.70 -19.03 10.37
CA GLY A 45 18.61 -19.93 10.71
C GLY A 45 17.34 -19.24 11.22
N MET A 46 17.31 -17.90 11.27
CA MET A 46 16.11 -17.14 11.66
C MET A 46 15.03 -17.12 10.55
N GLY A 47 15.41 -17.43 9.31
CA GLY A 47 14.50 -17.53 8.18
C GLY A 47 14.08 -16.18 7.59
N LEU A 48 13.27 -16.23 6.52
CA LEU A 48 12.93 -15.04 5.73
C LEU A 48 12.06 -14.06 6.50
N ALA A 49 11.15 -14.53 7.35
CA ALA A 49 10.27 -13.68 8.17
C ALA A 49 11.06 -12.71 9.05
N ALA A 50 12.07 -13.22 9.75
CA ALA A 50 12.94 -12.41 10.60
C ALA A 50 13.80 -11.45 9.76
N CYS A 51 14.34 -11.90 8.62
CA CYS A 51 15.10 -11.02 7.72
C CYS A 51 14.25 -9.87 7.17
N TYR A 52 12.96 -10.11 6.94
CA TYR A 52 12.02 -9.11 6.46
C TYR A 52 11.69 -8.05 7.52
N GLU A 53 11.57 -8.46 8.78
CA GLU A 53 11.31 -7.55 9.91
C GLU A 53 12.54 -6.71 10.28
N GLU A 54 13.70 -7.34 10.42
CA GLU A 54 14.98 -6.66 10.66
C GLU A 54 15.36 -5.71 9.52
N GLY A 55 14.93 -6.03 8.30
CA GLY A 55 15.17 -5.19 7.12
C GLY A 55 14.22 -4.00 6.99
N TYR A 56 13.32 -3.79 7.94
CA TYR A 56 12.29 -2.75 7.88
C TYR A 56 11.54 -2.72 6.54
N GLN A 57 11.33 -3.89 5.94
CA GLN A 57 10.78 -4.01 4.59
C GLN A 57 9.27 -3.71 4.54
N PHE A 58 8.56 -3.84 5.67
CA PHE A 58 7.15 -3.43 5.75
C PHE A 58 6.94 -1.92 5.59
N PRO A 59 7.68 -1.03 6.29
CA PRO A 59 7.70 0.40 5.99
C PRO A 59 8.01 0.75 4.54
N VAL A 60 9.00 0.07 3.93
CA VAL A 60 9.37 0.29 2.53
C VAL A 60 8.22 -0.10 1.60
N PHE A 61 7.61 -1.27 1.82
CA PHE A 61 6.41 -1.70 1.12
C PHE A 61 5.27 -0.67 1.24
N LEU A 62 5.00 -0.14 2.45
CA LEU A 62 3.98 0.90 2.64
C LEU A 62 4.31 2.17 1.85
N ALA A 63 5.57 2.61 1.85
CA ALA A 63 6.01 3.77 1.08
C ALA A 63 5.79 3.55 -0.42
N VAL A 64 6.15 2.38 -0.94
CA VAL A 64 5.96 1.98 -2.34
C VAL A 64 4.48 1.89 -2.71
N LEU A 65 3.64 1.37 -1.82
CA LEU A 65 2.19 1.32 -1.99
C LEU A 65 1.57 2.73 -2.07
N LEU A 66 2.02 3.66 -1.22
CA LEU A 66 1.58 5.06 -1.28
C LEU A 66 2.08 5.75 -2.55
N LEU A 67 3.35 5.53 -2.95
CA LEU A 67 3.90 6.05 -4.19
C LEU A 67 3.17 5.49 -5.41
N ALA A 68 2.75 4.22 -5.40
CA ALA A 68 1.94 3.62 -6.45
C ALA A 68 0.56 4.27 -6.58
N GLY A 69 -0.12 4.57 -5.46
CA GLY A 69 -1.35 5.38 -5.48
C GLY A 69 -1.08 6.81 -5.98
N LEU A 70 0.10 7.36 -5.68
CA LEU A 70 0.58 8.59 -6.30
C LEU A 70 0.94 8.39 -7.81
N LEU A 71 1.08 7.18 -8.31
CA LEU A 71 1.15 6.86 -9.75
C LEU A 71 -0.08 7.32 -10.55
N ALA A 72 -1.27 7.23 -9.96
CA ALA A 72 -2.53 7.11 -10.71
C ALA A 72 -3.08 8.39 -11.36
N GLY A 73 -2.47 9.56 -11.09
CA GLY A 73 -2.99 10.85 -11.56
C GLY A 73 -1.93 11.77 -12.17
N PRO A 74 -1.11 11.30 -13.13
CA PRO A 74 -0.08 12.14 -13.73
C PRO A 74 -0.71 13.33 -14.48
N ALA A 75 -1.92 13.16 -15.03
CA ALA A 75 -2.67 14.21 -15.71
C ALA A 75 -3.01 15.44 -14.84
N VAL A 76 -3.01 15.30 -13.51
CA VAL A 76 -3.26 16.41 -12.56
C VAL A 76 -1.97 17.04 -12.05
N ASN A 77 -0.84 16.33 -12.18
CA ASN A 77 0.34 16.57 -11.35
C ASN A 77 1.52 17.23 -12.07
N ASP A 78 1.29 17.95 -13.18
CA ASP A 78 2.36 18.62 -13.89
C ASP A 78 2.56 20.08 -13.43
N TRP A 79 3.83 20.38 -13.12
CA TRP A 79 4.36 21.70 -12.71
C TRP A 79 4.29 22.78 -13.79
N LYS A 80 3.84 22.44 -14.99
CA LYS A 80 3.49 23.38 -16.04
C LYS A 80 2.13 22.97 -16.59
N ARG A 81 1.31 23.96 -16.95
CA ARG A 81 0.05 23.88 -17.71
C ARG A 81 0.20 22.91 -18.92
N ALA A 82 0.13 21.61 -18.66
CA ALA A 82 0.31 20.59 -19.67
C ALA A 82 -1.00 20.41 -20.44
N LYS A 83 -0.92 20.12 -21.74
CA LYS A 83 -2.11 19.87 -22.58
C LYS A 83 -3.05 18.85 -21.93
N CYS A 84 -2.50 17.83 -21.26
CA CYS A 84 -3.26 16.78 -20.56
C CYS A 84 -4.12 17.27 -19.38
N SER A 85 -3.67 18.27 -18.60
CA SER A 85 -4.48 18.79 -17.49
C SER A 85 -5.66 19.61 -18.00
N TYR A 86 -5.47 20.34 -19.10
CA TYR A 86 -6.55 21.05 -19.77
C TYR A 86 -7.56 20.08 -20.37
N THR A 87 -7.10 19.07 -21.11
CA THR A 87 -7.99 18.03 -21.65
C THR A 87 -8.77 17.33 -20.54
N TRP A 88 -8.14 17.08 -19.38
CA TRP A 88 -8.81 16.46 -18.24
C TRP A 88 -9.95 17.32 -17.66
N LEU A 89 -9.74 18.63 -17.54
CA LEU A 89 -10.73 19.58 -17.02
C LEU A 89 -11.87 19.87 -18.00
N THR A 90 -11.62 19.80 -19.31
CA THR A 90 -12.61 20.13 -20.35
C THR A 90 -13.43 18.94 -20.85
N LEU A 91 -13.14 17.71 -20.40
CA LEU A 91 -13.90 16.53 -20.81
C LEU A 91 -15.37 16.62 -20.34
N PRO A 92 -16.37 16.30 -21.18
CA PRO A 92 -17.80 16.38 -20.82
C PRO A 92 -18.21 15.21 -19.89
N VAL A 93 -17.62 15.16 -18.70
CA VAL A 93 -17.76 14.08 -17.72
C VAL A 93 -17.99 14.72 -16.35
N PRO A 94 -18.98 14.25 -15.56
CA PRO A 94 -19.26 14.85 -14.26
C PRO A 94 -18.06 14.73 -13.30
N PRO A 95 -17.89 15.69 -12.38
CA PRO A 95 -16.70 15.77 -11.51
C PRO A 95 -16.55 14.53 -10.63
N ALA A 96 -17.66 13.91 -10.20
CA ALA A 96 -17.66 12.67 -9.44
C ALA A 96 -17.09 11.49 -10.26
N ALA A 97 -17.38 11.41 -11.55
CA ALA A 97 -16.87 10.34 -12.41
C ALA A 97 -15.37 10.51 -12.72
N ARG A 98 -14.88 11.76 -12.77
CA ARG A 98 -13.44 12.04 -12.90
C ARG A 98 -12.66 11.59 -11.66
N LEU A 99 -13.17 11.90 -10.47
CA LEU A 99 -12.59 11.45 -9.21
C LEU A 99 -12.65 9.92 -9.10
N ALA A 100 -13.81 9.32 -9.39
CA ALA A 100 -13.97 7.86 -9.35
C ALA A 100 -12.98 7.13 -10.29
N ALA A 101 -12.73 7.67 -11.50
CA ALA A 101 -11.76 7.09 -12.42
C ALA A 101 -10.33 7.13 -11.87
N GLN A 102 -9.94 8.21 -11.17
CA GLN A 102 -8.62 8.33 -10.55
C GLN A 102 -8.46 7.38 -9.36
N VAL A 103 -9.49 7.30 -8.50
CA VAL A 103 -9.52 6.38 -7.36
C VAL A 103 -9.41 4.95 -7.84
N LEU A 104 -10.17 4.59 -8.87
CA LEU A 104 -10.13 3.26 -9.46
C LEU A 104 -8.72 2.92 -9.96
N THR A 105 -8.06 3.85 -10.65
CA THR A 105 -6.67 3.61 -11.07
C THR A 105 -5.70 3.51 -9.90
N ALA A 106 -5.84 4.35 -8.88
CA ALA A 106 -4.98 4.28 -7.69
C ALA A 106 -5.16 2.94 -6.96
N ALA A 107 -6.40 2.48 -6.79
CA ALA A 107 -6.70 1.19 -6.20
C ALA A 107 -6.10 0.04 -7.01
N VAL A 108 -6.19 0.07 -8.34
CA VAL A 108 -5.57 -0.96 -9.21
C VAL A 108 -4.05 -0.96 -9.08
N LEU A 109 -3.41 0.21 -9.06
CA LEU A 109 -1.95 0.31 -8.88
C LEU A 109 -1.52 -0.25 -7.52
N GLN A 110 -2.25 0.09 -6.45
CA GLN A 110 -1.98 -0.38 -5.10
C GLN A 110 -2.20 -1.89 -4.97
N LEU A 111 -3.30 -2.42 -5.52
CA LEU A 111 -3.54 -3.86 -5.59
C LEU A 111 -2.42 -4.59 -6.33
N GLY A 112 -1.90 -4.00 -7.41
CA GLY A 112 -0.75 -4.55 -8.12
C GLY A 112 0.52 -4.60 -7.26
N VAL A 113 0.75 -3.63 -6.37
CA VAL A 113 1.88 -3.66 -5.42
C VAL A 113 1.67 -4.70 -4.33
N VAL A 114 0.44 -4.83 -3.80
CA VAL A 114 0.09 -5.89 -2.85
C VAL A 114 0.32 -7.27 -3.47
N ALA A 115 -0.14 -7.48 -4.71
CA ALA A 115 0.06 -8.73 -5.44
C ALA A 115 1.54 -8.99 -5.75
N LEU A 116 2.28 -7.96 -6.16
CA LEU A 116 3.71 -8.04 -6.37
C LEU A 116 4.42 -8.48 -5.09
N GLN A 117 4.09 -7.88 -3.95
CA GLN A 117 4.70 -8.22 -2.67
C GLN A 117 4.52 -9.68 -2.30
N LEU A 118 3.34 -10.24 -2.54
CA LEU A 118 3.08 -11.67 -2.34
C LEU A 118 3.95 -12.55 -3.25
N VAL A 119 4.07 -12.19 -4.53
CA VAL A 119 4.92 -12.90 -5.48
C VAL A 119 6.40 -12.81 -5.07
N LEU A 120 6.87 -11.62 -4.71
CA LEU A 120 8.25 -11.40 -4.30
C LEU A 120 8.58 -12.21 -3.05
N TYR A 121 7.69 -12.25 -2.06
CA TYR A 121 7.90 -13.06 -0.86
C TYR A 121 8.07 -14.55 -1.18
N LEU A 122 7.23 -15.10 -2.06
CA LEU A 122 7.35 -16.49 -2.52
C LEU A 122 8.65 -16.75 -3.29
N VAL A 123 9.05 -15.82 -4.16
CA VAL A 123 10.26 -15.95 -4.97
C VAL A 123 11.53 -15.79 -4.11
N TYR A 124 11.53 -14.89 -3.13
CA TYR A 124 12.69 -14.58 -2.29
C TYR A 124 12.99 -15.62 -1.22
N PHE A 125 12.02 -16.49 -0.92
CA PHE A 125 12.25 -17.64 -0.05
C PHE A 125 13.44 -18.50 -0.48
N PHE A 126 13.49 -18.89 -1.75
CA PHE A 126 14.53 -19.78 -2.27
C PHE A 126 15.96 -19.20 -2.15
N PRO A 127 16.25 -17.98 -2.62
CA PRO A 127 17.60 -17.44 -2.52
C PRO A 127 18.01 -17.15 -1.07
N VAL A 128 17.09 -16.74 -0.20
CA VAL A 128 17.39 -16.52 1.23
C VAL A 128 17.70 -17.85 1.92
N GLN A 129 16.88 -18.88 1.71
CA GLN A 129 17.10 -20.22 2.27
C GLN A 129 18.44 -20.81 1.78
N ALA A 130 18.76 -20.63 0.49
CA ALA A 130 20.03 -21.08 -0.08
C ALA A 130 21.23 -20.39 0.58
N LEU A 131 21.17 -19.06 0.76
CA LEU A 131 22.24 -18.29 1.40
C LEU A 131 22.42 -18.68 2.87
N ASP A 132 21.33 -18.85 3.61
CA ASP A 132 21.36 -19.30 5.01
C ASP A 132 21.98 -20.69 5.14
N SER A 133 21.61 -21.62 4.26
CA SER A 133 22.17 -22.98 4.27
C SER A 133 23.67 -22.99 3.95
N ALA A 134 24.11 -22.18 2.97
CA ALA A 134 25.51 -22.04 2.62
C ALA A 134 26.33 -21.44 3.78
N ARG A 135 25.80 -20.41 4.44
CA ARG A 135 26.46 -19.78 5.59
C ARG A 135 26.47 -20.65 6.83
N ALA A 136 25.44 -21.46 7.04
CA ALA A 136 25.41 -22.44 8.12
C ALA A 136 26.45 -23.54 7.91
N LEU A 137 26.62 -24.02 6.68
CA LEU A 137 27.68 -24.97 6.34
C LEU A 137 29.07 -24.37 6.62
N ASP A 138 29.32 -23.12 6.22
CA ASP A 138 30.60 -22.45 6.45
C ASP A 138 30.95 -22.29 7.95
N LYS A 139 29.95 -22.01 8.80
CA LYS A 139 30.18 -21.66 10.21
C LYS A 139 29.99 -22.80 11.20
N LEU A 140 29.01 -23.66 10.94
CA LEU A 140 28.59 -24.74 11.85
C LEU A 140 28.95 -26.12 11.29
N GLY A 141 29.50 -26.22 10.08
CA GLY A 141 29.85 -27.48 9.44
C GLY A 141 28.64 -28.39 9.16
N THR A 142 27.42 -27.87 9.29
CA THR A 142 26.18 -28.62 9.22
C THR A 142 25.13 -27.79 8.48
N ALA A 143 24.26 -28.48 7.75
CA ALA A 143 23.14 -27.84 7.06
C ALA A 143 22.04 -27.47 8.07
N MET A 144 21.41 -26.31 7.89
CA MET A 144 20.22 -25.92 8.65
C MET A 144 19.05 -26.85 8.33
N PRO A 145 18.14 -27.08 9.30
CA PRO A 145 16.90 -27.82 9.04
C PRO A 145 16.09 -27.12 7.95
N ALA A 146 15.45 -27.91 7.09
CA ALA A 146 14.59 -27.38 6.04
C ALA A 146 13.42 -26.63 6.67
N GLN A 147 13.33 -25.32 6.44
CA GLN A 147 12.19 -24.52 6.86
C GLN A 147 11.13 -24.58 5.78
N SER A 148 9.86 -24.67 6.16
CA SER A 148 8.78 -24.62 5.19
C SER A 148 8.36 -23.17 4.91
N LEU A 149 7.99 -22.90 3.65
CA LEU A 149 7.35 -21.64 3.25
C LEU A 149 6.13 -21.32 4.11
N TYR A 150 5.34 -22.34 4.43
CA TYR A 150 4.12 -22.20 5.22
C TYR A 150 4.42 -21.68 6.64
N GLU A 151 5.41 -22.25 7.31
CA GLU A 151 5.82 -21.80 8.65
C GLU A 151 6.32 -20.36 8.62
N GLN A 152 7.14 -19.98 7.65
CA GLN A 152 7.65 -18.61 7.55
C GLN A 152 6.53 -17.59 7.30
N VAL A 153 5.55 -17.91 6.45
CA VAL A 153 4.35 -17.07 6.25
C VAL A 153 3.50 -16.97 7.51
N MET A 154 3.43 -18.04 8.31
CA MET A 154 2.69 -18.03 9.56
C MET A 154 3.37 -17.20 10.65
N LEU A 155 4.70 -17.25 10.69
CA LEU A 155 5.55 -16.54 11.66
C LEU A 155 5.70 -15.04 11.37
N SER A 156 5.61 -14.62 10.10
CA SER A 156 5.77 -13.22 9.74
C SER A 156 4.59 -12.36 10.22
N ASP A 157 4.86 -11.39 11.09
CA ASP A 157 3.85 -10.46 11.61
C ASP A 157 3.41 -9.46 10.54
N SER A 158 4.34 -9.03 9.71
CA SER A 158 4.11 -8.08 8.63
C SER A 158 3.21 -8.63 7.51
N LEU A 159 3.30 -9.94 7.26
CA LEU A 159 2.55 -10.63 6.22
C LEU A 159 1.13 -10.97 6.65
N TYR A 160 0.84 -10.87 7.95
CA TYR A 160 -0.52 -10.83 8.48
C TYR A 160 -1.37 -9.75 7.79
N TRP A 161 -0.74 -8.66 7.35
CA TRP A 161 -1.39 -7.59 6.60
C TRP A 161 -1.74 -7.98 5.16
N LEU A 162 -0.92 -8.82 4.53
CA LEU A 162 -1.02 -9.19 3.12
C LEU A 162 -1.75 -10.51 2.86
N LEU A 163 -1.67 -11.46 3.78
CA LEU A 163 -2.23 -12.80 3.63
C LEU A 163 -3.41 -12.98 4.61
N PRO A 164 -4.62 -12.60 4.19
CA PRO A 164 -5.78 -12.64 5.06
C PRO A 164 -6.13 -14.07 5.46
N ARG A 165 -6.02 -14.35 6.76
CA ARG A 165 -6.39 -15.61 7.44
C ARG A 165 -7.86 -15.62 7.85
N ARG A 166 -8.50 -14.44 7.87
CA ARG A 166 -9.90 -14.24 8.28
C ARG A 166 -10.66 -13.41 7.26
N PRO A 167 -11.99 -13.63 7.09
CA PRO A 167 -12.81 -12.87 6.15
C PRO A 167 -12.79 -11.36 6.46
N VAL A 168 -12.71 -10.97 7.73
CA VAL A 168 -12.63 -9.57 8.17
C VAL A 168 -11.36 -8.88 7.63
N GLN A 169 -10.25 -9.60 7.50
CA GLN A 169 -8.99 -9.03 7.00
C GLN A 169 -9.07 -8.69 5.51
N PHE A 170 -9.79 -9.49 4.71
CA PHE A 170 -10.05 -9.13 3.31
C PHE A 170 -10.81 -7.80 3.22
N VAL A 171 -11.79 -7.59 4.11
CA VAL A 171 -12.56 -6.34 4.18
C VAL A 171 -11.64 -5.20 4.61
N LEU A 172 -10.82 -5.39 5.64
CA LEU A 172 -9.87 -4.36 6.09
C LEU A 172 -8.86 -4.00 4.98
N LEU A 173 -8.28 -4.97 4.29
CA LEU A 173 -7.36 -4.74 3.18
C LEU A 173 -8.04 -3.96 2.05
N ALA A 174 -9.27 -4.35 1.67
CA ALA A 174 -10.03 -3.62 0.68
C ALA A 174 -10.33 -2.18 1.13
N VAL A 175 -10.72 -1.98 2.39
CA VAL A 175 -10.98 -0.65 2.98
C VAL A 175 -9.71 0.19 3.01
N THR A 176 -8.56 -0.35 3.38
CA THR A 176 -7.30 0.42 3.45
C THR A 176 -6.79 0.79 2.06
N VAL A 177 -6.88 -0.11 1.08
CA VAL A 177 -6.55 0.19 -0.31
C VAL A 177 -7.49 1.27 -0.87
N LEU A 178 -8.80 1.13 -0.67
CA LEU A 178 -9.76 2.13 -1.14
C LEU A 178 -9.61 3.48 -0.44
N ALA A 179 -9.44 3.50 0.89
CA ALA A 179 -9.25 4.71 1.66
C ALA A 179 -7.95 5.42 1.27
N SER A 180 -6.84 4.69 1.11
CA SER A 180 -5.58 5.27 0.65
C SER A 180 -5.67 5.78 -0.78
N ALA A 181 -6.28 5.04 -1.71
CA ALA A 181 -6.57 5.51 -3.07
C ALA A 181 -7.39 6.81 -3.08
N LEU A 182 -8.44 6.88 -2.27
CA LEU A 182 -9.30 8.06 -2.12
C LEU A 182 -8.53 9.25 -1.56
N LEU A 183 -7.77 9.06 -0.48
CA LEU A 183 -7.05 10.17 0.16
C LEU A 183 -5.91 10.69 -0.70
N LEU A 184 -5.16 9.80 -1.36
CA LEU A 184 -4.07 10.20 -2.26
C LEU A 184 -4.59 10.97 -3.48
N THR A 185 -5.76 10.59 -4.01
CA THR A 185 -6.41 11.34 -5.09
C THR A 185 -6.96 12.69 -4.59
N CYS A 186 -7.49 12.77 -3.38
CA CYS A 186 -7.90 14.03 -2.77
C CYS A 186 -6.72 14.99 -2.55
N VAL A 187 -5.59 14.49 -2.03
CA VAL A 187 -4.37 15.29 -1.80
C VAL A 187 -3.88 15.95 -3.08
N ARG A 188 -4.00 15.28 -4.23
CA ARG A 188 -3.60 15.84 -5.53
C ARG A 188 -4.43 17.02 -6.00
N LEU A 189 -5.71 17.05 -5.65
CA LEU A 189 -6.63 18.08 -6.12
C LEU A 189 -6.37 19.43 -5.44
N HIS A 190 -5.67 19.43 -4.30
CA HIS A 190 -5.36 20.62 -3.53
C HIS A 190 -3.97 21.17 -3.85
N ARG A 191 -3.85 22.51 -3.92
CA ARG A 191 -2.58 23.24 -4.09
C ARG A 191 -2.27 24.10 -2.86
N GLY A 192 -0.99 24.38 -2.62
CA GLY A 192 -0.52 25.23 -1.53
C GLY A 192 -0.81 24.64 -0.13
N TRP A 193 -1.14 25.51 0.84
CA TRP A 193 -1.41 25.12 2.23
C TRP A 193 -2.52 24.06 2.39
N ARG A 194 -3.51 24.05 1.50
CA ARG A 194 -4.59 23.06 1.52
C ARG A 194 -4.10 21.63 1.24
N ARG A 195 -3.00 21.48 0.50
CA ARG A 195 -2.36 20.19 0.28
C ARG A 195 -1.75 19.64 1.57
N ALA A 196 -1.12 20.49 2.37
CA ALA A 196 -0.54 20.09 3.65
C ALA A 196 -1.62 19.58 4.62
N ALA A 197 -2.76 20.27 4.69
CA ALA A 197 -3.90 19.81 5.49
C ALA A 197 -4.47 18.47 5.00
N ALA A 198 -4.59 18.27 3.67
CA ALA A 198 -5.02 16.99 3.12
C ALA A 198 -4.03 15.85 3.41
N VAL A 199 -2.72 16.14 3.39
CA VAL A 199 -1.68 15.18 3.79
C VAL A 199 -1.81 14.82 5.27
N ALA A 200 -2.02 15.80 6.16
CA ALA A 200 -2.21 15.55 7.58
C ALA A 200 -3.41 14.63 7.85
N ILE A 201 -4.55 14.90 7.19
CA ILE A 201 -5.74 14.03 7.25
C ILE A 201 -5.42 12.63 6.72
N GLY A 202 -4.66 12.54 5.62
CA GLY A 202 -4.20 11.28 5.04
C GLY A 202 -3.34 10.46 6.01
N VAL A 203 -2.40 11.10 6.70
CA VAL A 203 -1.53 10.45 7.70
C VAL A 203 -2.37 9.94 8.87
N VAL A 204 -3.28 10.74 9.41
CA VAL A 204 -4.18 10.32 10.51
C VAL A 204 -5.01 9.11 10.08
N CYS A 205 -5.59 9.14 8.88
CA CYS A 205 -6.35 8.00 8.37
C CYS A 205 -5.48 6.76 8.16
N GLY A 206 -4.24 6.92 7.69
CA GLY A 206 -3.27 5.83 7.56
C GLY A 206 -2.93 5.18 8.90
N VAL A 207 -2.74 5.99 9.95
CA VAL A 207 -2.54 5.49 11.32
C VAL A 207 -3.79 4.75 11.81
N CYS A 208 -4.99 5.28 11.59
CA CYS A 208 -6.24 4.56 11.93
C CYS A 208 -6.33 3.19 11.23
N CYS A 209 -5.96 3.11 9.95
CA CYS A 209 -5.91 1.85 9.21
C CYS A 209 -4.93 0.84 9.83
N LEU A 210 -3.74 1.27 10.22
CA LEU A 210 -2.74 0.39 10.85
C LEU A 210 -3.19 -0.08 12.23
N LEU A 211 -3.81 0.80 13.03
CA LEU A 211 -4.37 0.44 14.33
C LEU A 211 -5.51 -0.58 14.22
N LEU A 212 -6.38 -0.44 13.22
CA LEU A 212 -7.45 -1.40 12.97
C LEU A 212 -6.89 -2.80 12.65
N PHE A 213 -5.81 -2.88 11.85
CA PHE A 213 -5.13 -4.14 11.56
C PHE A 213 -4.44 -4.73 12.79
N GLN A 214 -3.78 -3.88 13.59
CA GLN A 214 -3.15 -4.32 14.84
C GLN A 214 -4.18 -4.90 15.82
N TRP A 215 -5.32 -4.23 15.99
CA TRP A 215 -6.37 -4.70 16.89
C TRP A 215 -7.10 -5.93 16.36
N GLU A 216 -7.23 -6.10 15.04
CA GLU A 216 -7.74 -7.36 14.48
C GLU A 216 -6.80 -8.54 14.76
N LYS A 217 -5.49 -8.31 14.71
CA LYS A 217 -4.48 -9.28 15.17
C LYS A 217 -4.64 -9.58 16.66
N ASP A 218 -4.80 -8.56 17.49
CA ASP A 218 -4.98 -8.73 18.93
C ASP A 218 -6.29 -9.49 19.26
N PHE A 219 -7.39 -9.22 18.54
CA PHE A 219 -8.63 -10.00 18.62
C PHE A 219 -8.40 -11.47 18.25
N ALA A 220 -7.50 -11.74 17.30
CA ALA A 220 -7.19 -13.10 16.89
C ALA A 220 -6.41 -13.89 17.93
N LEU A 221 -5.55 -13.21 18.70
CA LEU A 221 -4.67 -13.83 19.68
C LEU A 221 -5.30 -13.92 21.08
N TYR A 222 -6.01 -12.87 21.52
CA TYR A 222 -6.46 -12.74 22.91
C TYR A 222 -8.00 -12.79 23.07
N GLY A 223 -8.76 -12.83 21.99
CA GLY A 223 -10.22 -12.81 22.03
C GLY A 223 -10.79 -11.39 22.22
N ALA A 224 -12.13 -11.29 22.27
CA ALA A 224 -12.82 -10.00 22.34
C ALA A 224 -12.94 -9.49 23.79
N TYR A 225 -12.30 -8.35 24.07
CA TYR A 225 -12.48 -7.58 25.30
C TYR A 225 -13.22 -6.27 25.00
N ASP A 226 -14.09 -5.83 25.91
CA ASP A 226 -14.93 -4.62 25.73
C ASP A 226 -14.12 -3.37 25.39
N ALA A 227 -12.93 -3.22 25.95
CA ALA A 227 -12.03 -2.11 25.65
C ALA A 227 -11.53 -2.13 24.20
N LEU A 228 -11.22 -3.32 23.65
CA LEU A 228 -10.75 -3.49 22.27
C LEU A 228 -11.90 -3.23 21.28
N VAL A 229 -13.09 -3.74 21.58
CA VAL A 229 -14.31 -3.50 20.77
C VAL A 229 -14.66 -2.00 20.74
N ARG A 230 -14.61 -1.31 21.88
CA ARG A 230 -14.86 0.14 21.93
C ARG A 230 -13.83 0.92 21.11
N ASN A 231 -12.54 0.61 21.24
CA ASN A 231 -11.47 1.32 20.53
C ASN A 231 -11.55 1.10 19.02
N THR A 232 -11.85 -0.12 18.57
CA THR A 232 -12.02 -0.45 17.15
C THR A 232 -13.21 0.28 16.55
N LEU A 233 -14.36 0.33 17.24
CA LEU A 233 -15.52 1.11 16.79
C LEU A 233 -15.23 2.61 16.70
N LEU A 234 -14.54 3.19 17.69
CA LEU A 234 -14.20 4.61 17.68
C LEU A 234 -13.28 4.97 16.52
N THR A 235 -12.23 4.19 16.28
CA THR A 235 -11.32 4.45 15.14
C THR A 235 -11.98 4.24 13.79
N ALA A 236 -12.84 3.22 13.65
CA ALA A 236 -13.63 3.02 12.45
C ALA A 236 -14.55 4.21 12.18
N ALA A 237 -15.21 4.75 13.21
CA ALA A 237 -16.05 5.94 13.09
C ALA A 237 -15.24 7.18 12.66
N VAL A 238 -14.07 7.41 13.29
CA VAL A 238 -13.16 8.50 12.90
C VAL A 238 -12.72 8.36 11.45
N LEU A 239 -12.35 7.15 11.02
CA LEU A 239 -11.95 6.87 9.64
C LEU A 239 -13.08 7.21 8.65
N VAL A 240 -14.31 6.77 8.93
CA VAL A 240 -15.48 7.06 8.07
C VAL A 240 -15.73 8.56 7.96
N VAL A 241 -15.69 9.29 9.08
CA VAL A 241 -15.90 10.74 9.09
C VAL A 241 -14.82 11.46 8.27
N LEU A 242 -13.55 11.08 8.43
CA LEU A 242 -12.44 11.68 7.69
C LEU A 242 -12.53 11.39 6.18
N VAL A 243 -12.94 10.18 5.80
CA VAL A 243 -13.14 9.81 4.39
C VAL A 243 -14.28 10.60 3.75
N ILE A 244 -15.43 10.71 4.43
CA ILE A 244 -16.59 11.49 3.93
C ILE A 244 -16.20 12.96 3.77
N PHE A 245 -15.52 13.53 4.77
CA PHE A 245 -15.04 14.90 4.74
C PHE A 245 -14.08 15.13 3.55
N SER A 246 -13.16 14.20 3.33
CA SER A 246 -12.19 14.26 2.22
C SER A 246 -12.87 14.22 0.85
N ILE A 247 -13.85 13.34 0.66
CA ILE A 247 -14.63 13.24 -0.59
C ILE A 247 -15.37 14.56 -0.86
N TRP A 248 -16.08 15.07 0.15
CA TRP A 248 -16.82 16.32 0.01
C TRP A 248 -15.90 17.50 -0.30
N TRP A 249 -14.74 17.57 0.35
CA TRP A 249 -13.78 18.64 0.14
C TRP A 249 -13.13 18.59 -1.26
N ALA A 250 -12.83 17.38 -1.75
CA ALA A 250 -12.33 17.14 -3.09
C ALA A 250 -13.37 17.54 -4.17
N LEU A 251 -14.64 17.15 -3.99
CA LEU A 251 -15.72 17.55 -4.92
C LEU A 251 -15.90 19.06 -4.99
N ARG A 252 -15.80 19.75 -3.84
CA ARG A 252 -15.82 21.22 -3.81
C ARG A 252 -14.62 21.84 -4.52
N ALA A 253 -13.43 21.24 -4.40
CA ALA A 253 -12.23 21.72 -5.08
C ALA A 253 -12.36 21.60 -6.60
N ILE A 254 -12.89 20.49 -7.12
CA ILE A 254 -13.12 20.28 -8.56
C ILE A 254 -14.11 21.31 -9.10
N ARG A 255 -15.26 21.50 -8.42
CA ARG A 255 -16.27 22.48 -8.85
C ARG A 255 -15.73 23.91 -8.93
N ARG A 256 -14.87 24.32 -7.99
CA ARG A 256 -14.22 25.64 -8.02
C ARG A 256 -13.23 25.79 -9.18
N ALA A 257 -12.60 24.70 -9.62
CA ALA A 257 -11.67 24.71 -10.73
C ALA A 257 -12.37 24.71 -12.10
N GLU A 258 -13.62 24.24 -12.18
CA GLU A 258 -14.44 24.29 -13.39
C GLU A 258 -15.04 25.69 -13.65
N THR A 259 -15.19 26.51 -12.60
CA THR A 259 -15.73 27.88 -12.71
C THR A 259 -14.69 28.96 -13.00
N ALA A 260 -13.40 28.60 -13.08
CA ALA A 260 -12.26 29.52 -13.24
C ALA A 260 -11.59 29.33 -14.60
#